data_AF-A0A429ILN3-F1
#
_entry.id   AF-A0A429ILN3-F1
#
_cell.length_a   1.000
_cell.length_b   1.000
_cell.length_c   1.000
_cell.angle_alpha   90.00
_cell.angle_beta   90.00
_cell.angle_gamma   90.00
#
_symmetry.space_group_name_H-M   'P 1'
#
loop_
_entity.id
_entity.type
_entity.pdbx_description
1 polymer ?
#
loop_
_entity_poly.entity_id
_entity_poly.type
_entity_poly.pdbx_seq_one_letter_code
_entity_poly.pdbx_strand_id
1 'polypeptide(L)'
;DTPDHDHPPTPTSETRNRERPGGLDGPSDEHQQRVADAIPRDENGNPEHHPDPNNGDWVNRINEPGSDAPGRNNNCVDAALATADTYSGNPTAAAHRTPDLNSDGTPSDRGERNGRDRIENTLGARFNDYGNGRDAFNRLENTLRQAGHGSQAVIITQDRHGRAHAWNAVNHQGKITYVDSQTGRRSDQPLHSGDHGVHAVPLGRDRRPIPVTSGHSTVHSADTSSGTPSRADRRAPAEPAGTERDDQRHPLHPESPQALHRGLPPDDAQSRLRAHENTPVYQITHEVLDQHLRTWAKNGNLADVLRIAAGDTGHPEGNKAGNPRTLTAKQLSDALPGFNDLNRGEQMAVVATLGRLSHTYHQQYGVGSHPVNTPDDSSGGSLHERSGVKKVKALLKNVLSPSANAEKHTPDLTGRNYAVIEVEGPNGIEYVVDSSYPNEPGEKGKHSERNLADWIDKANAAAGGDKYKITSLYTEREPCGNKKGALGRSNCSDFLLALVRKRNDKLPVYYSTEYRADLETNNARNKLRRELQAQARAELKTRKLNDETKAAINAEVDERIPDTATPEQERQMDERVDLVRDLWITIAAQV
;
A
#
# COMPACT_ATOMS: atom_id res chain seq x y z
N ASP A 1 -0.86 -17.71 19.17
CA ASP A 1 -1.72 -17.30 20.29
C ASP A 1 -3.14 -17.75 20.04
N THR A 2 -3.64 -18.63 20.90
CA THR A 2 -5.07 -18.94 20.99
C THR A 2 -5.82 -17.68 21.40
N PRO A 3 -7.00 -17.39 20.80
CA PRO A 3 -7.81 -16.25 21.23
C PRO A 3 -8.16 -16.42 22.70
N ASP A 4 -7.86 -15.40 23.50
CA ASP A 4 -8.24 -15.34 24.90
C ASP A 4 -9.77 -15.25 24.98
N HIS A 5 -10.40 -16.38 25.31
CA HIS A 5 -11.85 -16.50 25.37
C HIS A 5 -12.45 -15.95 26.67
N ASP A 6 -11.63 -15.50 27.63
CA ASP A 6 -12.08 -15.14 28.99
C ASP A 6 -12.36 -13.63 29.18
N HIS A 7 -12.03 -12.78 28.21
CA HIS A 7 -12.33 -11.34 28.29
C HIS A 7 -13.51 -10.93 27.37
N PRO A 8 -14.50 -10.16 27.88
CA PRO A 8 -15.58 -9.62 27.05
C PRO A 8 -15.00 -8.66 26.00
N PRO A 9 -15.59 -8.56 24.80
CA PRO A 9 -15.09 -7.65 23.78
C PRO A 9 -15.12 -6.20 24.27
N THR A 10 -14.06 -5.44 24.00
CA THR A 10 -13.91 -4.03 24.38
C THR A 10 -15.15 -3.21 23.98
N PRO A 11 -15.82 -2.51 24.91
CA PRO A 11 -16.91 -1.60 24.58
C PRO A 11 -16.46 -0.57 23.54
N THR A 12 -17.26 -0.33 22.50
CA THR A 12 -16.76 0.49 21.37
C THR A 12 -16.60 1.96 21.73
N SER A 13 -17.27 2.40 22.79
CA SER A 13 -17.13 3.74 23.36
C SER A 13 -15.80 3.98 24.07
N GLU A 14 -15.08 2.93 24.49
CA GLU A 14 -13.81 3.07 25.22
C GLU A 14 -12.65 3.48 24.31
N THR A 15 -12.71 3.14 23.02
CA THR A 15 -11.65 3.45 22.05
C THR A 15 -11.81 4.81 21.38
N ARG A 16 -12.77 5.64 21.84
CA ARG A 16 -13.00 6.97 21.28
C ARG A 16 -11.83 7.89 21.58
N ASN A 17 -11.22 8.46 20.53
CA ASN A 17 -10.29 9.57 20.70
C ASN A 17 -11.07 10.81 21.18
N ARG A 18 -10.77 11.34 22.37
CA ARG A 18 -11.43 12.52 22.95
C ARG A 18 -10.62 13.82 22.77
N GLU A 19 -9.52 13.77 22.04
CA GLU A 19 -8.68 14.95 21.76
C GLU A 19 -9.38 15.92 20.81
N ARG A 20 -9.08 17.22 20.93
CA ARG A 20 -9.62 18.26 20.06
C ARG A 20 -8.48 19.02 19.37
N PRO A 21 -8.64 19.45 18.11
CA PRO A 21 -9.78 19.22 17.22
C PRO A 21 -9.78 17.83 16.59
N GLY A 22 -10.94 17.39 16.08
CA GLY A 22 -11.04 16.17 15.30
C GLY A 22 -10.99 14.86 16.11
N GLY A 23 -11.39 14.87 17.38
CA GLY A 23 -11.80 13.69 18.13
C GLY A 23 -13.33 13.56 18.22
N LEU A 24 -13.83 12.82 19.21
CA LEU A 24 -15.23 12.50 19.42
C LEU A 24 -15.71 13.03 20.77
N ASP A 25 -16.75 13.85 20.73
CA ASP A 25 -17.50 14.24 21.93
C ASP A 25 -18.61 13.20 22.16
N GLY A 26 -18.51 12.51 23.30
CA GLY A 26 -19.43 11.44 23.67
C GLY A 26 -20.91 11.85 23.61
N PRO A 27 -21.82 10.89 23.39
CA PRO A 27 -23.25 11.17 23.46
C PRO A 27 -23.64 11.66 24.85
N SER A 28 -24.73 12.42 24.95
CA SER A 28 -25.34 12.73 26.24
C SER A 28 -25.98 11.48 26.85
N ASP A 29 -26.13 11.46 28.18
CA ASP A 29 -26.85 10.39 28.88
C ASP A 29 -28.28 10.22 28.34
N GLU A 30 -28.91 11.32 27.94
CA GLU A 30 -30.24 11.29 27.33
C GLU A 30 -30.23 10.59 25.96
N HIS A 31 -29.23 10.86 25.10
CA HIS A 31 -29.09 10.15 23.82
C HIS A 31 -28.81 8.66 24.05
N GLN A 32 -27.95 8.34 25.01
CA GLN A 32 -27.66 6.97 25.39
C GLN A 32 -28.92 6.23 25.89
N GLN A 33 -29.75 6.90 26.70
CA GLN A 33 -31.02 6.34 27.17
C GLN A 33 -32.01 6.14 26.03
N ARG A 34 -32.14 7.11 25.10
CA ARG A 34 -33.02 6.98 23.93
C ARG A 34 -32.65 5.79 23.04
N VAL A 35 -31.36 5.49 22.89
CA VAL A 35 -30.91 4.27 22.18
C VAL A 35 -31.33 3.02 22.95
N ALA A 36 -31.13 2.98 24.26
CA ALA A 36 -31.53 1.84 25.09
C ALA A 36 -33.04 1.60 25.12
N ASP A 37 -33.85 2.65 25.07
CA ASP A 37 -35.31 2.56 25.07
C ASP A 37 -35.89 2.15 23.71
N ALA A 38 -35.17 2.41 22.62
CA ALA A 38 -35.62 2.09 21.27
C ALA A 38 -35.40 0.64 20.85
N ILE A 39 -34.56 -0.09 21.57
CA ILE A 39 -34.29 -1.50 21.30
C ILE A 39 -35.50 -2.32 21.79
N PRO A 40 -36.04 -3.23 20.96
CA PRO A 40 -37.09 -4.16 21.38
C PRO A 40 -36.72 -4.88 22.68
N ARG A 41 -37.73 -5.19 23.51
CA ARG A 41 -37.52 -5.88 24.79
C ARG A 41 -37.91 -7.35 24.69
N ASP A 42 -37.13 -8.21 25.32
CA ASP A 42 -37.46 -9.62 25.50
C ASP A 42 -38.59 -9.81 26.53
N GLU A 43 -39.00 -11.07 26.74
CA GLU A 43 -40.06 -11.43 27.70
C GLU A 43 -39.75 -11.02 29.15
N ASN A 44 -38.47 -10.76 29.47
CA ASN A 44 -38.01 -10.34 30.79
C ASN A 44 -37.85 -8.82 30.91
N GLY A 45 -38.14 -8.05 29.84
CA GLY A 45 -37.98 -6.60 29.80
C GLY A 45 -36.55 -6.11 29.52
N ASN A 46 -35.62 -7.00 29.20
CA ASN A 46 -34.25 -6.64 28.82
C ASN A 46 -34.18 -6.26 27.33
N PRO A 47 -33.24 -5.39 26.91
CA PRO A 47 -32.99 -5.16 25.49
C PRO A 47 -32.69 -6.48 24.78
N GLU A 48 -33.39 -6.74 23.67
CA GLU A 48 -33.19 -7.92 22.85
C GLU A 48 -31.76 -7.93 22.28
N HIS A 49 -31.08 -9.07 22.38
CA HIS A 49 -29.83 -9.29 21.67
C HIS A 49 -30.13 -9.56 20.18
N HIS A 50 -29.36 -8.94 19.28
CA HIS A 50 -29.52 -9.12 17.83
C HIS A 50 -30.92 -8.77 17.29
N PRO A 51 -31.50 -7.61 17.65
CA PRO A 51 -32.85 -7.24 17.28
C PRO A 51 -33.00 -7.15 15.75
N ASP A 52 -34.17 -7.50 15.21
CA ASP A 52 -34.44 -7.28 13.77
C ASP A 52 -34.28 -5.78 13.45
N PRO A 53 -33.40 -5.39 12.50
CA PRO A 53 -33.25 -3.99 12.10
C PRO A 53 -34.52 -3.33 11.55
N ASN A 54 -35.53 -4.14 11.20
CA ASN A 54 -36.83 -3.67 10.73
C ASN A 54 -37.88 -3.57 11.84
N ASN A 55 -37.58 -4.10 13.04
CA ASN A 55 -38.46 -4.01 14.20
C ASN A 55 -38.08 -2.80 15.07
N GLY A 56 -38.82 -1.71 14.88
CA GLY A 56 -38.58 -0.45 15.58
C GLY A 56 -37.61 0.48 14.85
N ASP A 57 -37.13 1.48 15.57
CA ASP A 57 -36.38 2.63 15.02
C ASP A 57 -34.95 2.73 15.58
N TRP A 58 -34.49 1.69 16.29
CA TRP A 58 -33.23 1.69 17.03
C TRP A 58 -32.01 2.05 16.17
N VAL A 59 -32.00 1.64 14.89
CA VAL A 59 -30.95 1.99 13.91
C VAL A 59 -30.79 3.51 13.78
N ASN A 60 -31.92 4.24 13.67
CA ASN A 60 -31.90 5.69 13.53
C ASN A 60 -31.50 6.37 14.84
N ARG A 61 -31.89 5.78 15.99
CA ARG A 61 -31.57 6.33 17.32
C ARG A 61 -30.09 6.36 17.62
N ILE A 62 -29.30 5.45 17.04
CA ILE A 62 -27.84 5.38 17.27
C ILE A 62 -27.15 6.71 16.95
N ASN A 63 -27.52 7.40 15.86
CA ASN A 63 -26.86 8.65 15.46
C ASN A 63 -27.73 9.89 15.60
N GLU A 64 -28.72 9.87 16.50
CA GLU A 64 -29.55 11.05 16.75
C GLU A 64 -28.73 12.31 17.10
N PRO A 65 -29.18 13.49 16.64
CA PRO A 65 -30.43 13.77 15.90
C PRO A 65 -30.39 13.45 14.39
N GLY A 66 -29.31 12.84 13.88
CA GLY A 66 -29.13 12.47 12.47
C GLY A 66 -27.91 13.13 11.85
N SER A 67 -27.56 12.72 10.63
CA SER A 67 -26.35 13.15 9.91
C SER A 67 -26.26 14.66 9.66
N ASP A 68 -27.39 15.37 9.64
CA ASP A 68 -27.43 16.81 9.34
C ASP A 68 -26.96 17.69 10.51
N ALA A 69 -26.86 17.12 11.71
CA ALA A 69 -26.34 17.86 12.87
C ALA A 69 -24.80 17.94 12.85
N PRO A 70 -24.21 19.00 13.45
CA PRO A 70 -22.76 19.20 13.47
C PRO A 70 -21.99 17.98 13.96
N GLY A 71 -21.00 17.54 13.17
CA GLY A 71 -20.14 16.40 13.49
C GLY A 71 -20.79 15.03 13.36
N ARG A 72 -22.05 14.95 12.89
CA ARG A 72 -22.78 13.69 12.66
C ARG A 72 -22.72 13.22 11.21
N ASN A 73 -22.34 14.09 10.29
CA ASN A 73 -22.13 13.78 8.88
C ASN A 73 -20.78 13.09 8.59
N ASN A 74 -19.83 13.15 9.52
CA ASN A 74 -18.47 12.63 9.34
C ASN A 74 -18.02 11.66 10.47
N ASN A 75 -18.95 11.17 11.29
CA ASN A 75 -18.68 10.22 12.37
C ASN A 75 -18.91 8.75 11.99
N CYS A 76 -18.83 8.39 10.71
CA CYS A 76 -19.23 7.06 10.19
C CYS A 76 -18.56 5.89 10.94
N VAL A 77 -17.30 6.07 11.35
CA VAL A 77 -16.54 5.10 12.15
C VAL A 77 -17.21 4.84 13.51
N ASP A 78 -17.57 5.88 14.25
CA ASP A 78 -18.21 5.71 15.56
C ASP A 78 -19.64 5.19 15.42
N ALA A 79 -20.37 5.62 14.40
CA ALA A 79 -21.71 5.09 14.11
C ALA A 79 -21.68 3.58 13.78
N ALA A 80 -20.70 3.12 13.00
CA ALA A 80 -20.56 1.72 12.64
C ALA A 80 -20.17 0.84 13.85
N LEU A 81 -19.29 1.35 14.71
CA LEU A 81 -18.88 0.68 15.94
C LEU A 81 -20.00 0.67 17.01
N ALA A 82 -20.76 1.76 17.14
CA ALA A 82 -21.93 1.83 18.02
C ALA A 82 -23.03 0.86 17.57
N THR A 83 -23.21 0.69 16.26
CA THR A 83 -24.11 -0.33 15.68
C THR A 83 -23.65 -1.73 16.04
N ALA A 84 -22.34 -2.02 15.95
CA ALA A 84 -21.81 -3.34 16.28
C ALA A 84 -22.00 -3.70 17.76
N ASP A 85 -21.84 -2.72 18.66
CA ASP A 85 -22.10 -2.89 20.10
C ASP A 85 -23.59 -3.11 20.37
N THR A 86 -24.44 -2.23 19.81
CA THR A 86 -25.90 -2.27 19.98
C THR A 86 -26.48 -3.59 19.49
N TYR A 87 -26.08 -4.03 18.30
CA TYR A 87 -26.54 -5.30 17.75
C TYR A 87 -26.08 -6.50 18.61
N SER A 88 -24.98 -6.37 19.35
CA SER A 88 -24.49 -7.41 20.26
C SER A 88 -25.17 -7.42 21.63
N GLY A 89 -26.10 -6.50 21.87
CA GLY A 89 -26.87 -6.39 23.11
C GLY A 89 -26.38 -5.31 24.07
N ASN A 90 -25.42 -4.47 23.66
CA ASN A 90 -24.97 -3.32 24.44
C ASN A 90 -25.45 -2.03 23.77
N PRO A 91 -26.57 -1.43 24.23
CA PRO A 91 -27.06 -0.19 23.63
C PRO A 91 -25.97 0.88 23.66
N THR A 92 -25.55 1.38 22.51
CA THR A 92 -24.47 2.38 22.41
C THR A 92 -24.88 3.49 21.48
N ALA A 93 -24.97 4.71 22.01
CA ALA A 93 -25.18 5.90 21.19
C ALA A 93 -23.87 6.32 20.52
N ALA A 94 -23.93 6.71 19.24
CA ALA A 94 -22.78 7.25 18.54
C ALA A 94 -22.40 8.62 19.12
N ALA A 95 -21.11 8.92 19.16
CA ALA A 95 -20.53 10.22 19.44
C ALA A 95 -20.48 11.06 18.16
N HIS A 96 -20.52 12.38 18.30
CA HIS A 96 -20.31 13.30 17.18
C HIS A 96 -18.84 13.71 17.12
N ARG A 97 -18.37 14.03 15.93
CA ARG A 97 -17.03 14.56 15.70
C ARG A 97 -16.93 15.97 16.25
N THR A 98 -15.86 16.25 16.98
CA THR A 98 -15.46 17.62 17.27
C THR A 98 -14.93 18.27 15.99
N PRO A 99 -15.23 19.55 15.72
CA PRO A 99 -14.82 20.18 14.46
C PRO A 99 -13.31 20.16 14.29
N ASP A 100 -12.81 19.55 13.22
CA ASP A 100 -11.54 19.91 12.60
C ASP A 100 -11.78 21.01 11.58
N LEU A 101 -10.95 22.05 11.58
CA LEU A 101 -11.16 23.20 10.70
C LEU A 101 -10.34 23.04 9.42
N ASN A 102 -10.97 23.40 8.30
CA ASN A 102 -10.27 23.65 7.04
C ASN A 102 -9.37 24.89 7.18
N SER A 103 -8.49 25.12 6.20
CA SER A 103 -7.56 26.27 6.21
C SER A 103 -8.26 27.64 6.22
N ASP A 104 -9.52 27.70 5.84
CA ASP A 104 -10.39 28.88 5.86
C ASP A 104 -11.20 29.04 7.17
N GLY A 105 -11.01 28.14 8.14
CA GLY A 105 -11.70 28.15 9.43
C GLY A 105 -13.10 27.52 9.43
N THR A 106 -13.56 26.94 8.32
CA THR A 106 -14.83 26.20 8.26
C THR A 106 -14.70 24.78 8.81
N PRO A 107 -15.73 24.19 9.43
CA PRO A 107 -15.70 22.77 9.83
C PRO A 107 -15.47 21.85 8.63
N SER A 108 -14.53 20.92 8.77
CA SER A 108 -14.22 19.91 7.79
C SER A 108 -15.28 18.81 7.77
N ASP A 109 -15.53 18.25 6.59
CA ASP A 109 -16.36 17.06 6.39
C ASP A 109 -15.54 15.75 6.45
N ARG A 110 -14.25 15.85 6.77
CA ARG A 110 -13.35 14.69 6.87
C ARG A 110 -13.79 13.73 7.96
N GLY A 111 -13.73 12.44 7.64
CA GLY A 111 -13.95 11.35 8.58
C GLY A 111 -12.90 11.28 9.69
N GLU A 112 -13.07 10.30 10.58
CA GLU A 112 -12.14 10.07 11.68
C GLU A 112 -10.72 9.72 11.19
N ARG A 113 -9.71 10.48 11.65
CA ARG A 113 -8.30 10.16 11.40
C ARG A 113 -7.95 8.82 12.03
N ASN A 114 -7.28 7.94 11.29
CA ASN A 114 -6.96 6.57 11.68
C ASN A 114 -8.21 5.72 12.03
N GLY A 115 -9.35 6.04 11.43
CA GLY A 115 -10.62 5.37 11.72
C GLY A 115 -10.60 3.85 11.46
N ARG A 116 -9.88 3.41 10.41
CA ARG A 116 -9.67 1.98 10.13
C ARG A 116 -8.95 1.29 11.29
N ASP A 117 -7.82 1.83 11.73
CA ASP A 117 -7.05 1.27 12.85
C ASP A 117 -7.88 1.20 14.12
N ARG A 118 -8.69 2.23 14.40
CA ARG A 118 -9.59 2.21 15.56
C ARG A 118 -10.58 1.05 15.46
N ILE A 119 -11.19 0.83 14.30
CA ILE A 119 -12.15 -0.28 14.12
C ILE A 119 -11.42 -1.61 14.35
N GLU A 120 -10.29 -1.83 13.71
CA GLU A 120 -9.55 -3.10 13.80
C GLU A 120 -9.07 -3.39 15.22
N ASN A 121 -8.59 -2.36 15.94
CA ASN A 121 -8.19 -2.47 17.34
C ASN A 121 -9.39 -2.72 18.27
N THR A 122 -10.53 -2.09 18.00
CA THR A 122 -11.75 -2.26 18.83
C THR A 122 -12.36 -3.66 18.64
N LEU A 123 -12.36 -4.17 17.41
CA LEU A 123 -12.96 -5.46 17.08
C LEU A 123 -11.99 -6.64 17.29
N GLY A 124 -10.69 -6.36 17.47
CA GLY A 124 -9.66 -7.38 17.66
C GLY A 124 -9.33 -8.17 16.38
N ALA A 125 -9.67 -7.63 15.20
CA ALA A 125 -9.35 -8.24 13.92
C ALA A 125 -9.17 -7.19 12.83
N ARG A 126 -8.34 -7.53 11.84
CA ARG A 126 -8.15 -6.72 10.63
C ARG A 126 -9.34 -6.88 9.70
N PHE A 127 -9.61 -5.86 8.89
CA PHE A 127 -10.55 -5.97 7.79
C PHE A 127 -10.04 -6.98 6.77
N ASN A 128 -10.91 -7.89 6.36
CA ASN A 128 -10.67 -8.76 5.22
C ASN A 128 -11.14 -8.07 3.95
N ASP A 129 -10.37 -8.19 2.87
CA ASP A 129 -10.82 -7.75 1.56
C ASP A 129 -11.76 -8.80 0.96
N TYR A 130 -13.02 -8.44 0.77
CA TYR A 130 -13.99 -9.28 0.09
C TYR A 130 -13.98 -9.07 -1.42
N GLY A 131 -13.17 -8.15 -1.96
CA GLY A 131 -13.06 -7.79 -3.37
C GLY A 131 -14.06 -6.70 -3.77
N ASN A 132 -14.38 -6.65 -5.07
CA ASN A 132 -15.25 -5.63 -5.65
C ASN A 132 -16.64 -6.14 -6.06
N GLY A 133 -17.56 -5.20 -6.19
CA GLY A 133 -18.88 -5.39 -6.78
C GLY A 133 -19.79 -6.33 -5.99
N ARG A 134 -20.80 -6.88 -6.67
CA ARG A 134 -21.83 -7.70 -6.01
C ARG A 134 -21.29 -8.99 -5.41
N ASP A 135 -20.26 -9.59 -6.04
CA ASP A 135 -19.70 -10.85 -5.57
C ASP A 135 -19.00 -10.73 -4.22
N ALA A 136 -18.41 -9.56 -3.94
CA ALA A 136 -17.84 -9.28 -2.62
C ALA A 136 -18.90 -9.30 -1.52
N PHE A 137 -20.03 -8.64 -1.76
CA PHE A 137 -21.19 -8.68 -0.87
C PHE A 137 -21.76 -10.09 -0.75
N ASN A 138 -21.87 -10.86 -1.84
CA ASN A 138 -22.36 -12.24 -1.78
C ASN A 138 -21.46 -13.12 -0.88
N ARG A 139 -20.13 -12.98 -0.97
CA ARG A 139 -19.18 -13.69 -0.08
C ARG A 139 -19.35 -13.28 1.38
N LEU A 140 -19.50 -11.99 1.65
CA LEU A 140 -19.74 -11.48 3.00
C LEU A 140 -21.06 -12.02 3.56
N GLU A 141 -22.15 -11.93 2.80
CA GLU A 141 -23.45 -12.45 3.18
C GLU A 141 -23.39 -13.96 3.48
N ASN A 142 -22.68 -14.73 2.66
CA ASN A 142 -22.50 -16.16 2.90
C ASN A 142 -21.74 -16.44 4.19
N THR A 143 -20.68 -15.67 4.48
CA THR A 143 -19.94 -15.75 5.75
C THR A 143 -20.87 -15.52 6.94
N LEU A 144 -21.69 -14.47 6.88
CA LEU A 144 -22.63 -14.14 7.95
C LEU A 144 -23.73 -15.20 8.10
N ARG A 145 -24.32 -15.67 6.99
CA ARG A 145 -25.32 -16.75 7.02
C ARG A 145 -24.77 -18.03 7.63
N GLN A 146 -23.54 -18.41 7.29
CA GLN A 146 -22.87 -19.58 7.86
C GLN A 146 -22.59 -19.43 9.35
N ALA A 147 -22.24 -18.22 9.80
CA ALA A 147 -22.04 -17.92 11.22
C ALA A 147 -23.34 -17.87 12.04
N GLY A 148 -24.51 -17.87 11.38
CA GLY A 148 -25.82 -17.95 12.02
C GLY A 148 -26.38 -16.63 12.52
N HIS A 149 -27.59 -16.67 13.10
CA HIS A 149 -28.27 -15.51 13.66
C HIS A 149 -27.40 -14.79 14.70
N GLY A 150 -27.39 -13.46 14.65
CA GLY A 150 -26.56 -12.61 15.50
C GLY A 150 -25.18 -12.32 14.92
N SER A 151 -24.75 -13.00 13.86
CA SER A 151 -23.55 -12.59 13.14
C SER A 151 -23.75 -11.22 12.47
N GLN A 152 -22.64 -10.50 12.29
CA GLN A 152 -22.64 -9.16 11.71
C GLN A 152 -21.28 -8.84 11.10
N ALA A 153 -21.18 -7.71 10.42
CA ALA A 153 -19.91 -7.18 9.96
C ALA A 153 -19.87 -5.66 10.06
N VAL A 154 -18.68 -5.13 10.35
CA VAL A 154 -18.35 -3.73 10.03
C VAL A 154 -17.70 -3.72 8.65
N ILE A 155 -18.18 -2.86 7.77
CA ILE A 155 -17.80 -2.76 6.35
C ILE A 155 -17.18 -1.38 6.11
N ILE A 156 -16.10 -1.32 5.34
CA ILE A 156 -15.59 -0.10 4.71
C ILE A 156 -15.69 -0.27 3.20
N THR A 157 -16.32 0.71 2.56
CA THR A 157 -16.33 0.88 1.09
C THR A 157 -15.80 2.26 0.73
N GLN A 158 -15.25 2.42 -0.45
CA GLN A 158 -14.80 3.72 -0.97
C GLN A 158 -15.71 4.21 -2.10
N ASP A 159 -15.96 5.52 -2.14
CA ASP A 159 -16.55 6.15 -3.32
C ASP A 159 -15.50 6.32 -4.44
N ARG A 160 -15.96 6.73 -5.63
CA ARG A 160 -15.10 6.98 -6.81
C ARG A 160 -14.00 8.03 -6.59
N HIS A 161 -14.07 8.80 -5.50
CA HIS A 161 -13.09 9.82 -5.13
C HIS A 161 -12.18 9.35 -3.99
N GLY A 162 -12.22 8.06 -3.66
CA GLY A 162 -11.42 7.45 -2.59
C GLY A 162 -11.91 7.80 -1.18
N ARG A 163 -13.09 8.40 -1.03
CA ARG A 163 -13.64 8.68 0.31
C ARG A 163 -14.21 7.39 0.89
N ALA A 164 -13.62 6.94 1.98
CA ALA A 164 -14.06 5.77 2.70
C ALA A 164 -15.30 6.06 3.56
N HIS A 165 -16.22 5.11 3.62
CA HIS A 165 -17.39 5.15 4.49
C HIS A 165 -17.51 3.84 5.26
N ALA A 166 -17.73 3.95 6.58
CA ALA A 166 -17.90 2.81 7.48
C ALA A 166 -19.39 2.57 7.79
N TRP A 167 -19.82 1.33 7.70
CA TRP A 167 -21.23 0.91 7.83
C TRP A 167 -21.31 -0.58 8.19
N ASN A 168 -22.50 -1.18 8.23
CA ASN A 168 -22.69 -2.53 8.78
C ASN A 168 -23.55 -3.44 7.89
N ALA A 169 -23.37 -4.75 8.07
CA ALA A 169 -24.35 -5.77 7.71
C ALA A 169 -24.65 -6.63 8.93
N VAL A 170 -25.91 -6.99 9.15
CA VAL A 170 -26.33 -7.80 10.30
C VAL A 170 -27.21 -8.96 9.86
N ASN A 171 -27.05 -10.12 10.50
CA ASN A 171 -27.79 -11.34 10.21
C ASN A 171 -28.84 -11.61 11.29
N HIS A 172 -30.11 -11.35 10.97
CA HIS A 172 -31.22 -11.72 11.83
C HIS A 172 -31.94 -12.93 11.24
N GLN A 173 -31.77 -14.11 11.85
CA GLN A 173 -32.46 -15.36 11.48
C GLN A 173 -32.22 -15.78 10.01
N GLY A 174 -31.01 -15.56 9.50
CA GLY A 174 -30.62 -15.87 8.12
C GLY A 174 -30.86 -14.74 7.12
N LYS A 175 -31.60 -13.69 7.52
CA LYS A 175 -31.82 -12.49 6.71
C LYS A 175 -30.72 -11.48 6.96
N ILE A 176 -29.94 -11.21 5.91
CA ILE A 176 -28.92 -10.14 5.95
C ILE A 176 -29.60 -8.80 5.68
N THR A 177 -29.38 -7.84 6.57
CA THR A 177 -29.79 -6.45 6.38
C THR A 177 -28.56 -5.57 6.48
N TYR A 178 -28.35 -4.73 5.47
CA TYR A 178 -27.35 -3.67 5.50
C TYR A 178 -27.88 -2.47 6.27
N VAL A 179 -27.03 -1.92 7.13
CA VAL A 179 -27.38 -0.84 8.05
C VAL A 179 -26.31 0.24 7.98
N ASP A 180 -26.75 1.48 7.83
CA ASP A 180 -25.92 2.66 7.93
C ASP A 180 -26.54 3.59 8.96
N SER A 181 -26.16 3.40 10.22
CA SER A 181 -26.69 4.20 11.33
C SER A 181 -26.22 5.65 11.29
N GLN A 182 -25.20 6.02 10.50
CA GLN A 182 -24.87 7.43 10.33
C GLN A 182 -26.02 8.16 9.64
N THR A 183 -26.55 7.57 8.57
CA THR A 183 -27.62 8.15 7.75
C THR A 183 -29.02 7.63 8.12
N GLY A 184 -29.10 6.60 8.96
CA GLY A 184 -30.34 5.91 9.31
C GLY A 184 -30.87 4.94 8.23
N ARG A 185 -30.09 4.70 7.17
CA ARG A 185 -30.54 3.86 6.05
C ARG A 185 -30.42 2.38 6.41
N ARG A 186 -31.39 1.60 5.96
CA ARG A 186 -31.36 0.12 6.00
C ARG A 186 -31.92 -0.47 4.71
N SER A 187 -31.41 -1.63 4.31
CA SER A 187 -31.78 -2.26 3.04
C SER A 187 -31.38 -3.75 3.05
N ASP A 188 -32.12 -4.57 2.31
CA ASP A 188 -31.73 -5.96 1.99
C ASP A 188 -30.69 -6.04 0.86
N GLN A 189 -30.41 -4.91 0.21
CA GLN A 189 -29.33 -4.70 -0.76
C GLN A 189 -28.24 -3.78 -0.20
N PRO A 190 -26.99 -3.90 -0.65
CA PRO A 190 -25.90 -2.98 -0.29
C PRO A 190 -26.29 -1.50 -0.43
N LEU A 191 -26.03 -0.69 0.60
CA LEU A 191 -26.38 0.73 0.67
C LEU A 191 -25.38 1.63 -0.07
N HIS A 192 -24.14 1.15 -0.22
CA HIS A 192 -23.01 1.82 -0.85
C HIS A 192 -22.39 0.92 -1.92
N SER A 193 -21.80 1.52 -2.96
CA SER A 193 -21.13 0.77 -4.02
C SER A 193 -19.91 0.04 -3.48
N GLY A 194 -19.75 -1.22 -3.88
CA GLY A 194 -18.56 -2.02 -3.61
C GLY A 194 -17.57 -2.03 -4.77
N ASP A 195 -17.73 -1.16 -5.77
CA ASP A 195 -16.92 -1.20 -7.00
C ASP A 195 -15.46 -0.78 -6.77
N HIS A 196 -15.18 -0.14 -5.62
CA HIS A 196 -13.87 0.34 -5.19
C HIS A 196 -13.47 -0.26 -3.84
N GLY A 197 -13.76 -1.55 -3.65
CA GLY A 197 -13.40 -2.35 -2.47
C GLY A 197 -14.55 -2.51 -1.49
N VAL A 198 -14.78 -3.76 -1.08
CA VAL A 198 -15.60 -4.11 0.08
C VAL A 198 -14.69 -4.76 1.11
N HIS A 199 -14.29 -4.00 2.11
CA HIS A 199 -13.50 -4.52 3.21
C HIS A 199 -14.43 -4.77 4.40
N ALA A 200 -14.38 -5.95 5.03
CA ALA A 200 -15.23 -6.22 6.18
C ALA A 200 -14.53 -7.01 7.29
N VAL A 201 -14.87 -6.70 8.54
CA VAL A 201 -14.57 -7.53 9.71
C VAL A 201 -15.84 -8.31 10.07
N PRO A 202 -15.95 -9.60 9.68
CA PRO A 202 -17.08 -10.44 10.09
C PRO A 202 -16.96 -10.82 11.57
N LEU A 203 -18.06 -10.72 12.30
CA LEU A 203 -18.18 -10.95 13.72
C LEU A 203 -19.29 -11.97 13.99
N GLY A 204 -19.06 -12.83 14.98
CA GLY A 204 -20.06 -13.76 15.48
C GLY A 204 -21.10 -13.05 16.35
N ARG A 205 -22.05 -13.84 16.85
CA ARG A 205 -23.08 -13.39 17.80
C ARG A 205 -22.52 -12.74 19.07
N ASP A 206 -21.30 -13.07 19.47
CA ASP A 206 -20.65 -12.51 20.66
C ASP A 206 -19.75 -11.31 20.34
N ARG A 207 -19.88 -10.72 19.13
CA ARG A 207 -19.02 -9.66 18.61
C ARG A 207 -17.54 -10.06 18.51
N ARG A 208 -17.23 -11.35 18.52
CA ARG A 208 -15.86 -11.82 18.29
C ARG A 208 -15.62 -12.04 16.80
N PRO A 209 -14.42 -11.76 16.29
CA PRO A 209 -14.08 -12.03 14.90
C PRO A 209 -14.35 -13.48 14.51
N ILE A 210 -15.06 -13.67 13.40
CA ILE A 210 -15.20 -14.99 12.78
C ILE A 210 -13.88 -15.26 12.04
N PRO A 211 -13.18 -16.37 12.33
CA PRO A 211 -12.06 -16.79 11.51
C PRO A 211 -12.59 -17.09 10.10
N VAL A 212 -12.29 -16.21 9.15
CA VAL A 212 -12.49 -16.53 7.74
C VAL A 212 -11.45 -17.57 7.37
N THR A 213 -11.83 -18.84 7.41
CA THR A 213 -11.06 -19.87 6.71
C THR A 213 -11.06 -19.46 5.25
N SER A 214 -9.91 -19.06 4.72
CA SER A 214 -9.67 -18.98 3.29
C SER A 214 -10.09 -20.32 2.69
N GLY A 215 -11.28 -20.37 2.09
CA GLY A 215 -11.91 -21.57 1.59
C GLY A 215 -11.19 -22.08 0.35
N HIS A 216 -10.01 -22.69 0.54
CA HIS A 216 -9.59 -23.77 -0.33
C HIS A 216 -10.38 -24.99 0.06
N SER A 217 -11.45 -25.28 -0.69
CA SER A 217 -12.09 -26.58 -0.69
C SER A 217 -11.02 -27.65 -0.99
N THR A 218 -10.51 -28.28 0.05
CA THR A 218 -9.72 -29.50 -0.03
C THR A 218 -10.62 -30.61 -0.55
N VAL A 219 -10.56 -30.86 -1.86
CA VAL A 219 -11.04 -32.12 -2.42
C VAL A 219 -10.08 -33.20 -1.92
N HIS A 220 -10.48 -33.91 -0.87
CA HIS A 220 -9.84 -35.14 -0.47
C HIS A 220 -10.08 -36.19 -1.57
N SER A 221 -9.07 -36.39 -2.42
CA SER A 221 -8.96 -37.58 -3.26
C SER A 221 -8.76 -38.79 -2.36
N ALA A 222 -9.83 -39.57 -2.16
CA ALA A 222 -9.73 -40.94 -1.71
C ALA A 222 -9.66 -41.85 -2.93
N ASP A 223 -8.52 -42.53 -3.00
CA ASP A 223 -8.14 -43.60 -3.90
C ASP A 223 -9.22 -44.70 -4.01
N THR A 224 -9.55 -45.12 -5.24
CA THR A 224 -9.98 -46.49 -5.52
C THR A 224 -9.83 -46.81 -7.01
N SER A 225 -8.90 -47.70 -7.28
CA SER A 225 -8.64 -48.41 -8.52
C SER A 225 -9.85 -49.18 -9.06
N SER A 226 -10.15 -49.06 -10.36
CA SER A 226 -10.39 -50.19 -11.27
C SER A 226 -10.82 -49.76 -12.68
N GLY A 227 -10.10 -50.26 -13.72
CA GLY A 227 -10.70 -50.68 -14.99
C GLY A 227 -10.67 -49.70 -16.19
N THR A 228 -9.67 -49.85 -17.06
CA THR A 228 -9.79 -49.58 -18.52
C THR A 228 -10.42 -50.81 -19.20
N PRO A 229 -11.11 -50.72 -20.37
CA PRO A 229 -10.48 -50.27 -21.63
C PRO A 229 -11.35 -49.52 -22.68
N SER A 230 -10.63 -48.82 -23.58
CA SER A 230 -10.85 -48.71 -25.04
C SER A 230 -11.66 -47.54 -25.66
N ARG A 231 -10.88 -46.56 -26.17
CA ARG A 231 -10.73 -46.13 -27.60
C ARG A 231 -11.89 -45.39 -28.29
N ALA A 232 -11.66 -44.10 -28.62
CA ALA A 232 -11.58 -43.58 -30.01
C ALA A 232 -11.42 -42.04 -30.04
N ASP A 233 -10.35 -41.60 -30.70
CA ASP A 233 -10.17 -40.37 -31.49
C ASP A 233 -10.91 -39.09 -31.09
N ARG A 234 -10.22 -38.17 -30.39
CA ARG A 234 -10.28 -36.73 -30.71
C ARG A 234 -8.91 -36.07 -30.57
N ARG A 235 -8.48 -35.56 -31.72
CA ARG A 235 -7.38 -34.66 -32.04
C ARG A 235 -7.22 -33.51 -31.03
N ALA A 236 -5.98 -33.28 -30.58
CA ALA A 236 -5.59 -32.11 -29.80
C ALA A 236 -5.84 -30.80 -30.57
N PRO A 237 -6.43 -29.77 -29.94
CA PRO A 237 -6.25 -28.38 -30.35
C PRO A 237 -5.10 -27.75 -29.57
N ALA A 238 -4.36 -26.92 -30.29
CA ALA A 238 -3.21 -26.14 -29.86
C ALA A 238 -3.48 -25.23 -28.66
N GLU A 239 -2.39 -24.90 -27.96
CA GLU A 239 -2.34 -23.78 -27.02
C GLU A 239 -2.94 -22.50 -27.64
N PRO A 240 -3.80 -21.76 -26.93
CA PRO A 240 -4.00 -20.36 -27.21
C PRO A 240 -2.95 -19.56 -26.44
N ALA A 241 -2.05 -18.95 -27.20
CA ALA A 241 -1.39 -17.72 -26.79
C ALA A 241 -2.47 -16.68 -26.42
N GLY A 242 -2.44 -16.24 -25.17
CA GLY A 242 -3.36 -15.25 -24.63
C GLY A 242 -3.04 -15.00 -23.17
N THR A 243 -2.13 -14.09 -22.92
CA THR A 243 -1.91 -13.47 -21.61
C THR A 243 -3.25 -12.91 -21.10
N GLU A 244 -3.85 -13.58 -20.13
CA GLU A 244 -4.83 -12.94 -19.26
C GLU A 244 -4.17 -11.69 -18.68
N ARG A 245 -4.80 -10.52 -18.83
CA ARG A 245 -4.19 -9.24 -18.46
C ARG A 245 -4.05 -9.19 -16.94
N ASP A 246 -2.80 -9.18 -16.48
CA ASP A 246 -2.36 -9.15 -15.09
C ASP A 246 -2.94 -7.96 -14.28
N ASP A 247 -3.35 -6.89 -14.97
CA ASP A 247 -3.90 -5.65 -14.40
C ASP A 247 -5.34 -5.77 -13.83
N GLN A 248 -5.93 -6.97 -13.78
CA GLN A 248 -7.25 -7.20 -13.14
C GLN A 248 -7.16 -7.57 -11.64
N ARG A 249 -5.98 -7.97 -11.17
CA ARG A 249 -5.71 -8.20 -9.74
C ARG A 249 -5.31 -6.86 -9.12
N HIS A 250 -5.94 -6.46 -8.01
CA HIS A 250 -5.85 -5.11 -7.43
C HIS A 250 -5.88 -4.01 -8.52
N PRO A 251 -7.03 -3.79 -9.19
CA PRO A 251 -7.09 -2.98 -10.40
C PRO A 251 -6.60 -1.56 -10.15
N LEU A 252 -5.60 -1.14 -10.93
CA LEU A 252 -5.09 0.23 -10.95
C LEU A 252 -5.61 0.97 -12.19
N HIS A 253 -5.93 2.24 -12.02
CA HIS A 253 -6.29 3.11 -13.13
C HIS A 253 -5.12 4.03 -13.49
N PRO A 254 -4.83 4.21 -14.79
CA PRO A 254 -3.77 5.11 -15.19
C PRO A 254 -4.14 6.55 -14.80
N GLU A 255 -3.18 7.27 -14.24
CA GLU A 255 -3.37 8.64 -13.81
C GLU A 255 -3.60 9.58 -14.99
N SER A 256 -4.53 10.52 -14.81
CA SER A 256 -4.74 11.57 -15.80
C SER A 256 -3.54 12.54 -15.84
N PRO A 257 -3.29 13.23 -16.97
CA PRO A 257 -2.21 14.21 -17.07
C PRO A 257 -2.35 15.41 -16.12
N GLN A 258 -3.50 15.56 -15.47
CA GLN A 258 -3.81 16.60 -14.48
C GLN A 258 -4.12 16.00 -13.10
N ALA A 259 -3.88 14.71 -12.87
CA ALA A 259 -4.14 14.05 -11.59
C ALA A 259 -3.47 14.84 -10.47
N LEU A 260 -4.20 15.19 -9.41
CA LEU A 260 -3.66 15.94 -8.29
C LEU A 260 -3.28 14.97 -7.16
N HIS A 261 -2.13 15.20 -6.54
CA HIS A 261 -1.73 14.53 -5.32
C HIS A 261 -1.50 15.56 -4.24
N ARG A 262 -2.27 15.47 -3.16
CA ARG A 262 -2.34 16.51 -2.11
C ARG A 262 -2.51 17.94 -2.66
N GLY A 263 -3.29 18.08 -3.72
CA GLY A 263 -3.54 19.36 -4.39
C GLY A 263 -2.43 19.84 -5.32
N LEU A 264 -1.31 19.12 -5.43
CA LEU A 264 -0.21 19.46 -6.32
C LEU A 264 -0.37 18.77 -7.68
N PRO A 265 -0.34 19.49 -8.81
CA PRO A 265 -0.35 18.89 -10.14
C PRO A 265 1.02 18.31 -10.52
N PRO A 266 1.07 17.35 -11.47
CA PRO A 266 2.31 17.01 -12.14
C PRO A 266 2.85 18.23 -12.90
N ASP A 267 4.17 18.31 -13.05
CA ASP A 267 4.76 19.32 -13.92
C ASP A 267 4.62 19.00 -15.41
N ASP A 268 5.09 19.89 -16.30
CA ASP A 268 4.92 19.73 -17.74
C ASP A 268 5.46 18.38 -18.26
N ALA A 269 6.60 17.90 -17.75
CA ALA A 269 7.20 16.64 -18.20
C ALA A 269 6.46 15.43 -17.63
N GLN A 270 6.11 15.47 -16.35
CA GLN A 270 5.29 14.44 -15.69
C GLN A 270 3.90 14.34 -16.31
N SER A 271 3.31 15.46 -16.71
CA SER A 271 2.02 15.54 -17.40
C SER A 271 2.12 14.95 -18.81
N ARG A 272 3.18 15.27 -19.57
CA ARG A 272 3.43 14.66 -20.88
C ARG A 272 3.61 13.14 -20.81
N LEU A 273 4.28 12.64 -19.77
CA LEU A 273 4.45 11.20 -19.56
C LEU A 273 3.08 10.52 -19.43
N ARG A 274 2.20 11.06 -18.58
CA ARG A 274 0.83 10.56 -18.37
C ARG A 274 -0.07 10.71 -19.60
N ALA A 275 0.14 11.75 -20.41
CA ALA A 275 -0.68 12.02 -21.59
C ALA A 275 -0.39 11.07 -22.76
N HIS A 276 0.73 10.35 -22.72
CA HIS A 276 1.15 9.52 -23.84
C HIS A 276 0.59 8.10 -23.71
N GLU A 277 -0.12 7.64 -24.76
CA GLU A 277 -0.88 6.38 -24.75
C GLU A 277 -0.06 5.11 -24.45
N ASN A 278 1.24 5.15 -24.75
CA ASN A 278 2.16 4.03 -24.54
C ASN A 278 2.91 4.11 -23.19
N THR A 279 2.63 5.11 -22.36
CA THR A 279 3.21 5.24 -21.00
C THR A 279 2.12 5.50 -19.97
N PRO A 280 1.15 4.58 -19.77
CA PRO A 280 0.22 4.71 -18.66
C PRO A 280 0.99 4.70 -17.34
N VAL A 281 0.71 5.68 -16.47
CA VAL A 281 1.39 5.84 -15.18
C VAL A 281 0.43 5.50 -14.07
N TYR A 282 0.87 4.66 -13.12
CA TYR A 282 0.06 4.17 -12.02
C TYR A 282 0.79 4.41 -10.70
N GLN A 283 0.08 4.94 -9.71
CA GLN A 283 0.53 4.86 -8.32
C GLN A 283 0.04 3.56 -7.70
N ILE A 284 0.95 2.80 -7.09
CA ILE A 284 0.59 1.57 -6.38
C ILE A 284 0.15 1.90 -4.95
N THR A 285 -0.70 1.04 -4.39
CA THR A 285 -1.12 1.08 -2.99
C THR A 285 -0.29 0.12 -2.15
N HIS A 286 0.00 0.48 -0.91
CA HIS A 286 0.89 -0.30 -0.04
C HIS A 286 0.18 -1.14 1.02
N GLU A 287 -1.15 -1.02 1.20
CA GLU A 287 -1.87 -1.70 2.28
C GLU A 287 -1.70 -3.23 2.23
N VAL A 288 -1.99 -3.83 1.06
CA VAL A 288 -1.90 -5.29 0.87
C VAL A 288 -0.43 -5.72 0.71
N LEU A 289 0.34 -4.98 -0.09
CA LEU A 289 1.76 -5.25 -0.32
C LEU A 289 2.57 -5.31 0.97
N ASP A 290 2.42 -4.33 1.86
CA ASP A 290 3.16 -4.28 3.13
C ASP A 290 2.78 -5.44 4.05
N GLN A 291 1.52 -5.88 4.01
CA GLN A 291 1.06 -7.06 4.74
C GLN A 291 1.71 -8.35 4.21
N HIS A 292 1.80 -8.52 2.89
CA HIS A 292 2.52 -9.64 2.27
C HIS A 292 3.99 -9.65 2.67
N LEU A 293 4.68 -8.50 2.55
CA LEU A 293 6.09 -8.36 2.93
C LEU A 293 6.32 -8.75 4.40
N ARG A 294 5.49 -8.26 5.32
CA ARG A 294 5.59 -8.60 6.75
C ARG A 294 5.29 -10.08 7.02
N THR A 295 4.36 -10.67 6.28
CA THR A 295 4.02 -12.10 6.41
C THR A 295 5.16 -12.99 5.91
N TRP A 296 5.70 -12.69 4.72
CA TRP A 296 6.84 -13.42 4.16
C TRP A 296 8.11 -13.25 4.99
N ALA A 297 8.31 -12.09 5.65
CA ALA A 297 9.40 -11.92 6.60
C ALA A 297 9.24 -12.80 7.84
N LYS A 298 8.02 -12.93 8.39
CA LYS A 298 7.77 -13.77 9.57
C LYS A 298 7.90 -15.26 9.28
N ASN A 299 7.49 -15.67 8.08
CA ASN A 299 7.42 -17.08 7.69
C ASN A 299 8.72 -17.62 7.08
N GLY A 300 9.76 -16.80 6.91
CA GLY A 300 11.03 -17.22 6.30
C GLY A 300 11.09 -17.07 4.78
N ASN A 301 9.98 -16.79 4.10
CA ASN A 301 9.93 -16.72 2.65
C ASN A 301 10.84 -15.62 2.06
N LEU A 302 10.89 -14.43 2.67
CA LEU A 302 11.85 -13.40 2.22
C LEU A 302 13.29 -13.85 2.44
N ALA A 303 13.59 -14.47 3.60
CA ALA A 303 14.92 -14.98 3.90
C ALA A 303 15.35 -16.08 2.92
N ASP A 304 14.44 -16.97 2.51
CA ASP A 304 14.70 -18.00 1.51
C ASP A 304 15.13 -17.41 0.16
N VAL A 305 14.42 -16.39 -0.32
CA VAL A 305 14.78 -15.69 -1.55
C VAL A 305 16.16 -15.02 -1.43
N LEU A 306 16.45 -14.40 -0.28
CA LEU A 306 17.76 -13.79 -0.04
C LEU A 306 18.88 -14.84 0.03
N ARG A 307 18.66 -16.00 0.66
CA ARG A 307 19.62 -17.09 0.75
C ARG A 307 19.93 -17.70 -0.62
N ILE A 308 18.94 -17.82 -1.50
CA ILE A 308 19.16 -18.23 -2.90
C ILE A 308 20.07 -17.21 -3.61
N ALA A 309 19.79 -15.91 -3.44
CA ALA A 309 20.62 -14.86 -4.04
C ALA A 309 22.06 -14.85 -3.48
N ALA A 310 22.25 -15.15 -2.20
CA ALA A 310 23.58 -15.31 -1.62
C ALA A 310 24.30 -16.62 -1.99
N GLY A 311 23.57 -17.59 -2.54
CA GLY A 311 24.07 -18.94 -2.79
C GLY A 311 24.23 -19.78 -1.51
N ASP A 312 23.51 -19.41 -0.45
CA ASP A 312 23.49 -20.14 0.83
C ASP A 312 22.57 -21.36 0.79
N THR A 313 21.58 -21.35 -0.11
CA THR A 313 20.69 -22.47 -0.40
C THR A 313 20.72 -22.84 -1.88
N GLY A 314 20.34 -24.08 -2.20
CA GLY A 314 20.26 -24.54 -3.59
C GLY A 314 19.16 -23.83 -4.38
N HIS A 315 19.36 -23.69 -5.69
CA HIS A 315 18.36 -23.14 -6.59
C HIS A 315 17.23 -24.17 -6.84
N PRO A 316 15.95 -23.78 -6.99
CA PRO A 316 14.83 -24.69 -7.22
C PRO A 316 14.99 -25.64 -8.42
N GLU A 317 15.74 -25.23 -9.45
CA GLU A 317 16.02 -26.06 -10.65
C GLU A 317 17.26 -26.97 -10.51
N GLY A 318 17.79 -27.11 -9.29
CA GLY A 318 18.87 -28.01 -8.95
C GLY A 318 20.26 -27.35 -8.93
N ASN A 319 21.20 -28.05 -8.30
CA ASN A 319 22.57 -27.58 -8.13
C ASN A 319 23.44 -27.94 -9.34
N LYS A 320 23.57 -27.01 -10.31
CA LYS A 320 24.51 -27.13 -11.43
C LYS A 320 25.74 -26.26 -11.16
N ALA A 321 26.87 -26.56 -11.80
CA ALA A 321 28.05 -25.71 -11.70
C ALA A 321 27.70 -24.27 -12.08
N GLY A 322 27.78 -23.34 -11.12
CA GLY A 322 27.42 -21.93 -11.31
C GLY A 322 25.98 -21.53 -10.93
N ASN A 323 25.23 -22.35 -10.17
CA ASN A 323 23.86 -22.10 -9.65
C ASN A 323 23.26 -20.72 -9.96
N PRO A 324 22.15 -20.62 -10.72
CA PRO A 324 21.44 -19.37 -10.88
C PRO A 324 21.13 -18.80 -9.49
N ARG A 325 21.58 -17.57 -9.23
CA ARG A 325 21.33 -16.84 -7.98
C ARG A 325 20.09 -15.96 -8.09
N THR A 326 19.35 -16.10 -9.17
CA THR A 326 18.19 -15.29 -9.51
C THR A 326 17.03 -16.21 -9.86
N LEU A 327 15.83 -15.76 -9.51
CA LEU A 327 14.57 -16.44 -9.74
C LEU A 327 13.79 -15.68 -10.81
N THR A 328 13.20 -16.42 -11.75
CA THR A 328 12.17 -15.92 -12.67
C THR A 328 10.92 -15.47 -11.90
N ALA A 329 10.03 -14.71 -12.53
CA ALA A 329 8.75 -14.32 -11.91
C ALA A 329 7.93 -15.53 -11.43
N LYS A 330 7.93 -16.62 -12.20
CA LYS A 330 7.28 -17.88 -11.80
C LYS A 330 7.90 -18.45 -10.53
N GLN A 331 9.22 -18.52 -10.47
CA GLN A 331 9.92 -19.07 -9.30
C GLN A 331 9.81 -18.15 -8.07
N LEU A 332 9.77 -16.83 -8.26
CA LEU A 332 9.43 -15.88 -7.20
C LEU A 332 8.03 -16.15 -6.66
N SER A 333 7.05 -16.43 -7.53
CA SER A 333 5.71 -16.82 -7.07
C SER A 333 5.68 -18.13 -6.31
N ASP A 334 6.52 -19.09 -6.69
CA ASP A 334 6.64 -20.36 -5.97
C ASP A 334 7.29 -20.14 -4.58
N ALA A 335 8.25 -19.21 -4.48
CA ALA A 335 8.96 -18.89 -3.24
C ALA A 335 8.19 -17.94 -2.29
N LEU A 336 7.33 -17.08 -2.84
CA LEU A 336 6.53 -16.08 -2.15
C LEU A 336 5.03 -16.36 -2.37
N PRO A 337 4.39 -17.20 -1.55
CA PRO A 337 2.98 -17.53 -1.71
C PRO A 337 2.09 -16.27 -1.71
N GLY A 338 1.25 -16.12 -2.73
CA GLY A 338 0.41 -14.94 -2.95
C GLY A 338 1.08 -13.82 -3.75
N PHE A 339 2.31 -13.99 -4.23
CA PHE A 339 2.97 -12.98 -5.09
C PHE A 339 2.20 -12.75 -6.40
N ASN A 340 1.63 -13.80 -7.00
CA ASN A 340 0.78 -13.69 -8.18
C ASN A 340 -0.60 -13.09 -7.91
N ASP A 341 -0.99 -12.87 -6.64
CA ASP A 341 -2.23 -12.18 -6.29
C ASP A 341 -2.04 -10.65 -6.31
N LEU A 342 -0.78 -10.18 -6.26
CA LEU A 342 -0.42 -8.78 -6.38
C LEU A 342 -0.54 -8.30 -7.83
N ASN A 343 -0.87 -7.02 -8.01
CA ASN A 343 -0.76 -6.41 -9.33
C ASN A 343 0.72 -6.27 -9.75
N ARG A 344 0.93 -6.05 -11.03
CA ARG A 344 2.27 -5.97 -11.63
C ARG A 344 3.18 -4.93 -10.97
N GLY A 345 2.67 -3.75 -10.62
CA GLY A 345 3.44 -2.72 -9.93
C GLY A 345 3.83 -3.13 -8.51
N GLU A 346 2.92 -3.78 -7.78
CA GLU A 346 3.16 -4.33 -6.45
C GLU A 346 4.20 -5.46 -6.46
N GLN A 347 4.14 -6.38 -7.44
CA GLN A 347 5.16 -7.41 -7.63
C GLN A 347 6.56 -6.80 -7.81
N MET A 348 6.67 -5.76 -8.64
CA MET A 348 7.93 -5.06 -8.86
C MET A 348 8.38 -4.28 -7.61
N ALA A 349 7.46 -3.78 -6.78
CA ALA A 349 7.77 -3.17 -5.50
C ALA A 349 8.31 -4.17 -4.46
N VAL A 350 7.84 -5.43 -4.49
CA VAL A 350 8.46 -6.52 -3.71
C VAL A 350 9.92 -6.72 -4.12
N VAL A 351 10.20 -6.75 -5.43
CA VAL A 351 11.56 -6.91 -5.95
C VAL A 351 12.45 -5.73 -5.55
N ALA A 352 11.94 -4.50 -5.59
CA ALA A 352 12.65 -3.32 -5.11
C ALA A 352 12.98 -3.44 -3.60
N THR A 353 12.01 -3.93 -2.81
CA THR A 353 12.17 -4.16 -1.37
C THR A 353 13.23 -5.22 -1.09
N LEU A 354 13.26 -6.34 -1.83
CA LEU A 354 14.32 -7.34 -1.74
C LEU A 354 15.71 -6.76 -2.07
N GLY A 355 15.79 -5.91 -3.11
CA GLY A 355 17.00 -5.16 -3.46
C GLY A 355 17.45 -4.19 -2.37
N ARG A 356 16.52 -3.63 -1.60
CA ARG A 356 16.85 -2.83 -0.41
C ARG A 356 17.27 -3.68 0.77
N LEU A 357 16.64 -4.82 1.03
CA LEU A 357 16.94 -5.66 2.20
C LEU A 357 18.35 -6.27 2.15
N SER A 358 18.91 -6.45 0.96
CA SER A 358 20.21 -7.12 0.80
C SER A 358 21.03 -6.54 -0.35
N HIS A 359 22.25 -6.06 -0.05
CA HIS A 359 23.25 -5.76 -1.08
C HIS A 359 23.56 -6.96 -1.99
N THR A 360 23.63 -8.18 -1.47
CA THR A 360 23.87 -9.37 -2.30
C THR A 360 22.75 -9.61 -3.32
N TYR A 361 21.47 -9.59 -2.90
CA TYR A 361 20.33 -9.60 -3.82
C TYR A 361 20.42 -8.47 -4.85
N HIS A 362 20.71 -7.24 -4.43
CA HIS A 362 20.86 -6.10 -5.32
C HIS A 362 21.98 -6.30 -6.37
N GLN A 363 23.10 -6.91 -5.99
CA GLN A 363 24.16 -7.24 -6.93
C GLN A 363 23.72 -8.34 -7.91
N GLN A 364 23.07 -9.40 -7.43
CA GLN A 364 22.65 -10.52 -8.28
C GLN A 364 21.53 -10.16 -9.25
N TYR A 365 20.51 -9.43 -8.79
CA TYR A 365 19.39 -8.97 -9.61
C TYR A 365 19.66 -7.62 -10.29
N GLY A 366 20.87 -7.09 -10.12
CA GLY A 366 21.28 -5.77 -10.57
C GLY A 366 21.66 -5.72 -12.04
N VAL A 367 21.81 -4.48 -12.55
CA VAL A 367 22.47 -4.28 -13.85
C VAL A 367 23.85 -4.92 -13.82
N GLY A 368 24.26 -5.50 -14.93
CA GLY A 368 25.56 -6.16 -15.03
C GLY A 368 25.55 -7.65 -14.69
N SER A 369 24.65 -8.12 -13.83
CA SER A 369 24.57 -9.53 -13.41
C SER A 369 23.32 -10.27 -13.93
N HIS A 370 22.21 -9.56 -14.14
CA HIS A 370 20.94 -10.16 -14.56
C HIS A 370 20.26 -9.35 -15.68
N PRO A 371 19.60 -9.99 -16.67
CA PRO A 371 19.51 -11.44 -16.93
C PRO A 371 20.76 -12.04 -17.59
N VAL A 372 21.73 -11.19 -17.97
CA VAL A 372 22.99 -11.62 -18.58
C VAL A 372 24.15 -10.97 -17.85
N ASN A 373 25.15 -11.78 -17.50
CA ASN A 373 26.40 -11.26 -16.96
C ASN A 373 27.16 -10.45 -18.00
N THR A 374 27.50 -9.22 -17.67
CA THR A 374 28.43 -8.37 -18.43
C THR A 374 29.62 -7.96 -17.58
N PRO A 375 30.70 -7.42 -18.18
CA PRO A 375 31.90 -7.05 -17.44
C PRO A 375 31.73 -5.92 -16.42
N ASP A 376 30.67 -5.11 -16.55
CA ASP A 376 30.43 -3.98 -15.66
C ASP A 376 29.60 -4.43 -14.43
N ASP A 377 30.11 -4.19 -13.23
CA ASP A 377 29.35 -4.40 -11.99
C ASP A 377 28.24 -3.33 -11.82
N SER A 378 27.19 -3.64 -11.05
CA SER A 378 26.23 -2.62 -10.63
C SER A 378 26.90 -1.61 -9.68
N SER A 379 27.04 -0.36 -10.12
CA SER A 379 27.50 0.74 -9.27
C SER A 379 26.55 0.97 -8.09
N GLY A 380 25.23 0.80 -8.30
CA GLY A 380 24.22 0.88 -7.25
C GLY A 380 24.36 -0.23 -6.20
N GLY A 381 24.61 -1.46 -6.64
CA GLY A 381 24.90 -2.62 -5.80
C GLY A 381 26.21 -2.48 -5.04
N SER A 382 27.27 -2.02 -5.71
CA SER A 382 28.58 -1.75 -5.09
C SER A 382 28.49 -0.67 -4.01
N LEU A 383 27.75 0.42 -4.29
CA LEU A 383 27.50 1.46 -3.30
C LEU A 383 26.64 0.95 -2.13
N HIS A 384 25.67 0.08 -2.41
CA HIS A 384 24.84 -0.55 -1.38
C HIS A 384 25.72 -1.34 -0.39
N GLU A 385 26.60 -2.22 -0.88
CA GLU A 385 27.53 -2.98 -0.04
C GLU A 385 28.41 -2.05 0.82
N ARG A 386 29.11 -1.10 0.18
CA ARG A 386 30.04 -0.18 0.87
C ARG A 386 29.35 0.64 1.96
N SER A 387 28.12 1.08 1.73
CA SER A 387 27.35 1.90 2.68
C SER A 387 26.69 1.08 3.81
N GLY A 388 26.44 -0.21 3.58
CA GLY A 388 25.75 -1.11 4.50
C GLY A 388 26.62 -1.72 5.60
N VAL A 389 27.88 -2.04 5.32
CA VAL A 389 28.76 -2.84 6.21
C VAL A 389 28.92 -2.25 7.63
N LYS A 390 29.03 -0.92 7.75
CA LYS A 390 29.12 -0.29 9.09
C LYS A 390 27.78 -0.24 9.83
N LYS A 391 26.68 -0.10 9.08
CA LYS A 391 25.32 0.03 9.62
C LYS A 391 24.76 -1.32 10.07
N VAL A 392 25.00 -2.40 9.32
CA VAL A 392 24.49 -3.73 9.66
C VAL A 392 24.97 -4.19 11.03
N LYS A 393 26.25 -3.96 11.37
CA LYS A 393 26.80 -4.29 12.70
C LYS A 393 26.09 -3.57 13.84
N ALA A 394 25.62 -2.34 13.61
CA ALA A 394 24.83 -1.61 14.60
C ALA A 394 23.40 -2.17 14.72
N LEU A 395 22.78 -2.52 13.59
CA LEU A 395 21.44 -3.12 13.55
C LEU A 395 21.41 -4.50 14.24
N LEU A 396 22.41 -5.34 13.98
CA LEU A 396 22.51 -6.69 14.55
C LEU A 396 22.62 -6.71 16.08
N LYS A 397 23.07 -5.63 16.72
CA LYS A 397 23.09 -5.53 18.20
C LYS A 397 21.70 -5.64 18.82
N ASN A 398 20.66 -5.29 18.06
CA ASN A 398 19.27 -5.33 18.50
C ASN A 398 18.56 -6.61 18.04
N VAL A 399 19.26 -7.52 17.36
CA VAL A 399 18.71 -8.79 16.89
C VAL A 399 19.11 -9.89 17.88
N LEU A 400 18.11 -10.62 18.38
CA LEU A 400 18.33 -11.75 19.26
C LEU A 400 18.78 -12.95 18.40
N SER A 401 20.03 -13.37 18.55
CA SER A 401 20.64 -14.49 17.81
C SER A 401 20.64 -14.31 16.27
N PRO A 402 21.39 -13.34 15.72
CA PRO A 402 21.51 -13.20 14.28
C PRO A 402 22.18 -14.43 13.65
N SER A 403 21.80 -14.74 12.41
CA SER A 403 22.41 -15.86 11.69
C SER A 403 23.86 -15.56 11.31
N ALA A 404 24.66 -16.61 11.13
CA ALA A 404 26.06 -16.52 10.70
C ALA A 404 26.23 -15.89 9.31
N ASN A 405 25.21 -15.95 8.45
CA ASN A 405 25.21 -15.34 7.13
C ASN A 405 24.64 -13.92 7.11
N ALA A 406 24.16 -13.39 8.24
CA ALA A 406 23.50 -12.09 8.28
C ALA A 406 24.37 -10.95 7.72
N GLU A 407 25.70 -10.99 7.84
CA GLU A 407 26.59 -9.97 7.26
C GLU A 407 26.70 -10.02 5.73
N LYS A 408 26.29 -11.12 5.08
CA LYS A 408 26.14 -11.19 3.61
C LYS A 408 24.95 -10.39 3.10
N HIS A 409 24.11 -9.91 4.00
CA HIS A 409 22.94 -9.10 3.68
C HIS A 409 23.04 -7.81 4.49
N THR A 410 22.98 -6.68 3.80
CA THR A 410 22.90 -5.39 4.48
C THR A 410 21.73 -4.65 3.91
N PRO A 411 20.83 -4.11 4.74
CA PRO A 411 19.73 -3.31 4.25
C PRO A 411 20.20 -1.89 3.89
N ASP A 412 19.67 -1.35 2.80
CA ASP A 412 19.81 0.06 2.45
C ASP A 412 18.74 0.88 3.17
N LEU A 413 19.17 1.52 4.26
CA LEU A 413 18.34 2.43 5.04
C LEU A 413 18.55 3.90 4.65
N THR A 414 18.88 4.17 3.38
CA THR A 414 18.96 5.52 2.83
C THR A 414 17.75 5.85 1.96
N GLY A 415 17.48 7.14 1.78
CA GLY A 415 16.44 7.65 0.88
C GLY A 415 16.81 7.62 -0.62
N ARG A 416 17.78 6.79 -1.05
CA ARG A 416 18.07 6.56 -2.49
C ARG A 416 16.81 6.08 -3.20
N ASN A 417 16.69 6.24 -4.51
CA ASN A 417 15.54 5.74 -5.25
C ASN A 417 15.85 4.38 -5.85
N TYR A 418 15.05 3.34 -5.59
CA TYR A 418 15.14 2.07 -6.31
C TYR A 418 14.13 2.04 -7.45
N ALA A 419 14.51 1.38 -8.53
CA ALA A 419 13.62 1.07 -9.64
C ALA A 419 13.79 -0.41 -10.03
N VAL A 420 12.78 -0.93 -10.70
CA VAL A 420 12.76 -2.29 -11.24
C VAL A 420 12.24 -2.23 -12.67
N ILE A 421 12.86 -2.97 -13.58
CA ILE A 421 12.28 -3.26 -14.89
C ILE A 421 11.84 -4.72 -14.95
N GLU A 422 10.65 -4.94 -15.49
CA GLU A 422 10.22 -6.27 -15.89
C GLU A 422 10.72 -6.51 -17.32
N VAL A 423 11.35 -7.66 -17.52
CA VAL A 423 11.97 -8.05 -18.78
C VAL A 423 11.37 -9.38 -19.22
N GLU A 424 10.81 -9.40 -20.41
CA GLU A 424 10.47 -10.62 -21.12
C GLU A 424 11.71 -11.12 -21.87
N GLY A 425 12.13 -12.36 -21.58
CA GLY A 425 13.31 -12.99 -22.16
C GLY A 425 13.10 -14.48 -22.46
N PRO A 426 14.18 -15.20 -22.85
CA PRO A 426 14.10 -16.61 -23.24
C PRO A 426 13.60 -17.55 -22.12
N ASN A 427 13.73 -17.14 -20.86
CA ASN A 427 13.34 -17.93 -19.69
C ASN A 427 11.99 -17.49 -19.11
N GLY A 428 11.24 -16.64 -19.83
CA GLY A 428 10.00 -16.02 -19.35
C GLY A 428 10.23 -14.62 -18.78
N ILE A 429 9.43 -14.25 -17.79
CA ILE A 429 9.51 -12.94 -17.14
C ILE A 429 10.57 -12.95 -16.04
N GLU A 430 11.45 -11.95 -16.07
CA GLU A 430 12.53 -11.72 -15.13
C GLU A 430 12.50 -10.25 -14.65
N TYR A 431 13.04 -9.97 -13.47
CA TYR A 431 13.07 -8.62 -12.90
C TYR A 431 14.49 -8.14 -12.66
N VAL A 432 14.82 -6.92 -13.09
CA VAL A 432 16.12 -6.31 -12.84
C VAL A 432 15.93 -5.09 -11.94
N VAL A 433 16.64 -5.03 -10.81
CA VAL A 433 16.53 -3.97 -9.80
C VAL A 433 17.80 -3.12 -9.76
N ASP A 434 17.68 -1.80 -9.66
CA ASP A 434 18.83 -0.97 -9.34
C ASP A 434 18.41 0.30 -8.59
N SER A 435 19.39 0.96 -7.97
CA SER A 435 19.24 2.20 -7.21
C SER A 435 19.87 3.40 -7.92
N SER A 436 19.45 4.60 -7.54
CA SER A 436 20.17 5.82 -7.88
C SER A 436 21.51 5.89 -7.12
N TYR A 437 22.50 6.53 -7.73
CA TYR A 437 23.80 6.75 -7.11
C TYR A 437 24.36 8.13 -7.44
N PRO A 438 25.09 8.76 -6.49
CA PRO A 438 25.65 10.09 -6.67
C PRO A 438 26.86 10.07 -7.60
N ASN A 439 27.39 11.25 -7.94
CA ASN A 439 28.68 11.33 -8.63
C ASN A 439 29.80 10.81 -7.72
N GLU A 440 30.62 9.90 -8.23
CA GLU A 440 31.85 9.44 -7.61
C GLU A 440 33.07 9.83 -8.49
N PRO A 441 34.30 9.87 -7.94
CA PRO A 441 35.48 10.12 -8.76
C PRO A 441 35.59 9.13 -9.93
N GLY A 442 35.47 9.64 -11.16
CA GLY A 442 35.52 8.81 -12.39
C GLY A 442 34.17 8.28 -12.88
N GLU A 443 33.08 8.46 -12.12
CA GLU A 443 31.75 7.99 -12.49
C GLU A 443 30.68 9.07 -12.28
N LYS A 444 29.87 9.31 -13.31
CA LYS A 444 28.73 10.24 -13.20
C LYS A 444 27.57 9.55 -12.51
N GLY A 445 27.01 10.22 -11.52
CA GLY A 445 25.82 9.79 -10.81
C GLY A 445 24.64 9.64 -11.77
N LYS A 446 23.79 8.66 -11.46
CA LYS A 446 22.72 8.22 -12.34
C LYS A 446 21.44 7.97 -11.55
N HIS A 447 20.32 8.29 -12.19
CA HIS A 447 19.00 7.92 -11.70
C HIS A 447 18.73 6.46 -12.03
N SER A 448 18.00 5.76 -11.15
CA SER A 448 17.75 4.32 -11.26
C SER A 448 17.04 3.95 -12.57
N GLU A 449 16.07 4.74 -13.00
CA GLU A 449 15.29 4.49 -14.23
C GLU A 449 16.19 4.53 -15.47
N ARG A 450 17.10 5.51 -15.52
CA ARG A 450 18.09 5.61 -16.61
C ARG A 450 19.12 4.50 -16.51
N ASN A 451 19.50 4.09 -15.30
CA ASN A 451 20.46 3.02 -15.13
C ASN A 451 19.96 1.71 -15.76
N LEU A 452 18.74 1.32 -15.40
CA LEU A 452 18.08 0.12 -15.92
C LEU A 452 17.82 0.19 -17.43
N ALA A 453 17.35 1.33 -17.93
CA ALA A 453 17.04 1.47 -19.35
C ALA A 453 18.28 1.50 -20.25
N ASP A 454 19.40 2.08 -19.82
CA ASP A 454 20.65 2.03 -20.60
C ASP A 454 21.28 0.62 -20.53
N TRP A 455 21.01 -0.13 -19.45
CA TRP A 455 21.54 -1.48 -19.25
C TRP A 455 20.99 -2.48 -20.27
N ILE A 456 19.70 -2.41 -20.63
CA ILE A 456 19.08 -3.43 -21.50
C ILE A 456 19.77 -3.53 -22.88
N ASP A 457 20.26 -2.41 -23.43
CA ASP A 457 20.98 -2.40 -24.72
C ASP A 457 22.31 -3.19 -24.59
N LYS A 458 23.00 -3.09 -23.45
CA LYS A 458 24.22 -3.88 -23.16
C LYS A 458 23.89 -5.36 -22.95
N ALA A 459 22.82 -5.66 -22.22
CA ALA A 459 22.38 -7.02 -21.98
C ALA A 459 22.04 -7.74 -23.30
N ASN A 460 21.31 -7.08 -24.21
CA ASN A 460 21.01 -7.61 -25.55
C ASN A 460 22.27 -7.79 -26.41
N ALA A 461 23.20 -6.83 -26.39
CA ALA A 461 24.48 -6.97 -27.08
C ALA A 461 25.26 -8.20 -26.59
N ALA A 462 25.35 -8.41 -25.27
CA ALA A 462 26.00 -9.57 -24.67
C ALA A 462 25.26 -10.89 -24.96
N ALA A 463 23.94 -10.84 -25.08
CA ALA A 463 23.10 -11.99 -25.41
C ALA A 463 23.14 -12.38 -26.90
N GLY A 464 23.80 -11.58 -27.74
CA GLY A 464 23.90 -11.79 -29.19
C GLY A 464 22.69 -11.30 -29.99
N GLY A 465 21.98 -10.26 -29.50
CA GLY A 465 20.85 -9.63 -30.19
C GLY A 465 19.71 -9.23 -29.27
N ASP A 466 18.59 -8.78 -29.85
CA ASP A 466 17.40 -8.30 -29.13
C ASP A 466 16.60 -9.46 -28.48
N LYS A 467 17.16 -10.07 -27.44
CA LYS A 467 16.56 -11.21 -26.72
C LYS A 467 15.69 -10.80 -25.54
N TYR A 468 15.91 -9.60 -25.02
CA TYR A 468 15.28 -9.09 -23.81
C TYR A 468 14.50 -7.83 -24.10
N LYS A 469 13.24 -7.84 -23.70
CA LYS A 469 12.30 -6.75 -23.92
C LYS A 469 11.78 -6.23 -22.58
N ILE A 470 12.07 -4.97 -22.26
CA ILE A 470 11.40 -4.29 -21.13
C ILE A 470 9.90 -4.21 -21.41
N THR A 471 9.08 -4.68 -20.47
CA THR A 471 7.62 -4.71 -20.58
C THR A 471 6.94 -3.80 -19.55
N SER A 472 7.62 -3.44 -18.46
CA SER A 472 7.16 -2.43 -17.46
C SER A 472 8.32 -1.87 -16.64
N LEU A 473 8.06 -0.73 -15.98
CA LEU A 473 8.97 -0.07 -15.04
C LEU A 473 8.24 0.21 -13.73
N TYR A 474 8.88 -0.06 -12.61
CA TYR A 474 8.52 0.44 -11.29
C TYR A 474 9.61 1.35 -10.76
N THR A 475 9.26 2.40 -10.04
CA THR A 475 10.19 3.29 -9.32
C THR A 475 9.60 3.69 -7.97
N GLU A 476 10.40 3.69 -6.90
CA GLU A 476 9.87 4.02 -5.57
C GLU A 476 9.39 5.46 -5.46
N ARG A 477 10.06 6.40 -6.12
CA ARG A 477 9.59 7.77 -6.30
C ARG A 477 8.98 7.95 -7.67
N GLU A 478 7.91 8.73 -7.74
CA GLU A 478 7.34 9.22 -8.99
C GLU A 478 8.47 9.74 -9.92
N PRO A 479 8.47 9.37 -11.21
CA PRO A 479 9.50 9.84 -12.14
C PRO A 479 9.59 11.38 -12.12
N CYS A 480 10.79 11.89 -11.86
CA CYS A 480 10.98 13.34 -11.75
C CYS A 480 10.71 14.07 -13.08
N GLY A 481 10.19 15.28 -12.99
CA GLY A 481 9.85 16.13 -14.12
C GLY A 481 10.90 17.20 -14.48
N ASN A 482 10.47 18.27 -15.14
CA ASN A 482 11.33 19.35 -15.66
C ASN A 482 11.29 20.65 -14.85
N LYS A 483 10.43 20.76 -13.83
CA LYS A 483 10.33 21.97 -13.01
C LYS A 483 11.14 21.85 -11.73
N LYS A 484 11.77 22.95 -11.40
CA LYS A 484 12.71 23.06 -10.28
C LYS A 484 11.92 23.18 -8.98
N GLY A 485 11.68 22.04 -8.34
CA GLY A 485 10.97 21.97 -7.05
C GLY A 485 10.99 20.61 -6.35
N ALA A 486 11.63 19.59 -6.92
CA ALA A 486 12.01 18.36 -6.21
C ALA A 486 13.38 17.83 -6.73
N LEU A 487 14.46 18.36 -6.14
CA LEU A 487 15.83 17.79 -6.04
C LEU A 487 16.75 17.52 -7.27
N GLY A 488 16.54 18.01 -8.50
CA GLY A 488 17.56 17.77 -9.56
C GLY A 488 17.48 18.52 -10.89
N ARG A 489 18.53 18.38 -11.72
CA ARG A 489 18.54 18.74 -13.17
C ARG A 489 18.08 17.59 -14.08
N SER A 490 17.92 16.40 -13.51
CA SER A 490 17.49 15.19 -14.20
C SER A 490 15.99 15.23 -14.42
N ASN A 491 15.56 14.65 -15.53
CA ASN A 491 14.16 14.59 -15.94
C ASN A 491 13.89 13.17 -16.46
N CYS A 492 13.45 12.30 -15.55
CA CYS A 492 13.14 10.92 -15.87
C CYS A 492 11.89 10.83 -16.75
N SER A 493 10.93 11.73 -16.58
CA SER A 493 9.69 11.74 -17.37
C SER A 493 9.93 11.90 -18.89
N ASP A 494 10.69 12.92 -19.30
CA ASP A 494 11.02 13.10 -20.72
C ASP A 494 11.97 11.99 -21.24
N PHE A 495 12.80 11.43 -20.37
CA PHE A 495 13.64 10.28 -20.72
C PHE A 495 12.80 9.03 -21.03
N LEU A 496 11.83 8.69 -20.20
CA LEU A 496 10.95 7.53 -20.40
C LEU A 496 10.10 7.69 -21.67
N LEU A 497 9.63 8.91 -21.96
CA LEU A 497 9.00 9.22 -23.24
C LEU A 497 9.93 8.99 -24.44
N ALA A 498 11.19 9.44 -24.34
CA ALA A 498 12.17 9.21 -25.40
C ALA A 498 12.48 7.71 -25.58
N LEU A 499 12.54 6.95 -24.48
CA LEU A 499 12.75 5.52 -24.49
C LEU A 499 11.60 4.78 -25.22
N VAL A 500 10.35 5.10 -24.88
CA VAL A 500 9.17 4.53 -25.55
C VAL A 500 9.13 4.87 -27.04
N ARG A 501 9.47 6.10 -27.41
CA ARG A 501 9.57 6.48 -28.83
C ARG A 501 10.69 5.74 -29.57
N LYS A 502 11.86 5.58 -28.94
CA LYS A 502 13.00 4.84 -29.50
C LYS A 502 12.63 3.37 -29.74
N ARG A 503 11.91 2.77 -28.79
CA ARG A 503 11.55 1.34 -28.80
C ARG A 503 10.27 1.03 -29.60
N ASN A 504 9.44 2.04 -29.85
CA ASN A 504 8.13 1.89 -30.47
C ASN A 504 7.25 0.83 -29.77
N ASP A 505 7.18 0.91 -28.44
CA ASP A 505 6.60 -0.14 -27.60
C ASP A 505 6.03 0.45 -26.31
N LYS A 506 5.10 -0.29 -25.66
CA LYS A 506 4.45 0.18 -24.43
C LYS A 506 5.38 0.03 -23.22
N LEU A 507 5.31 1.00 -22.32
CA LEU A 507 5.99 0.99 -21.04
C LEU A 507 5.06 1.54 -19.95
N PRO A 508 4.21 0.70 -19.35
CA PRO A 508 3.54 1.03 -18.10
C PRO A 508 4.57 1.42 -17.02
N VAL A 509 4.29 2.49 -16.29
CA VAL A 509 5.16 3.02 -15.24
C VAL A 509 4.42 3.00 -13.91
N TYR A 510 4.94 2.27 -12.94
CA TYR A 510 4.41 2.15 -11.59
C TYR A 510 5.28 2.92 -10.60
N TYR A 511 4.68 3.53 -9.59
CA TYR A 511 5.45 4.16 -8.52
C TYR A 511 4.75 4.17 -7.17
N SER A 512 5.51 4.40 -6.10
CA SER A 512 5.03 4.29 -4.71
C SER A 512 4.82 5.64 -4.03
N THR A 513 5.85 6.46 -4.01
CA THR A 513 5.90 7.74 -3.29
C THR A 513 5.87 8.90 -4.26
N GLU A 514 5.16 9.96 -3.88
CA GLU A 514 4.97 11.14 -4.71
C GLU A 514 6.26 11.95 -4.84
N TYR A 515 6.38 12.66 -5.96
CA TYR A 515 7.57 13.48 -6.22
C TYR A 515 7.23 14.68 -7.09
N ARG A 516 6.51 15.64 -6.48
CA ARG A 516 5.93 16.80 -7.18
C ARG A 516 6.48 18.12 -6.70
N ALA A 517 6.74 19.02 -7.64
CA ALA A 517 7.12 20.38 -7.32
C ALA A 517 5.86 21.20 -6.98
N ASP A 518 5.82 21.79 -5.78
CA ASP A 518 4.88 22.88 -5.50
C ASP A 518 5.37 24.16 -6.19
N LEU A 519 4.97 24.34 -7.45
CA LEU A 519 5.44 25.44 -8.29
C LEU A 519 5.04 26.81 -7.72
N GLU A 520 3.86 26.91 -7.14
CA GLU A 520 3.34 28.16 -6.59
C GLU A 520 4.18 28.58 -5.38
N THR A 521 4.31 27.68 -4.41
CA THR A 521 5.11 27.90 -3.21
C THR A 521 6.58 28.14 -3.56
N ASN A 522 7.15 27.36 -4.49
CA ASN A 522 8.53 27.55 -4.93
C ASN A 522 8.75 28.92 -5.59
N ASN A 523 7.82 29.38 -6.43
CA ASN A 523 7.90 30.69 -7.07
C ASN A 523 7.77 31.81 -6.03
N ALA A 524 6.83 31.69 -5.09
CA ALA A 524 6.63 32.66 -4.02
C ALA A 524 7.87 32.76 -3.11
N ARG A 525 8.42 31.63 -2.66
CA ARG A 525 9.67 31.54 -1.89
C ARG A 525 10.84 32.16 -2.62
N ASN A 526 10.99 31.86 -3.92
CA ASN A 526 12.06 32.42 -4.75
C ASN A 526 11.92 33.94 -4.94
N LYS A 527 10.70 34.45 -5.08
CA LYS A 527 10.43 35.89 -5.17
C LYS A 527 10.80 36.58 -3.86
N LEU A 528 10.29 36.10 -2.74
CA LEU A 528 10.60 36.64 -1.40
C LEU A 528 12.10 36.62 -1.12
N ARG A 529 12.77 35.50 -1.41
CA ARG A 529 14.23 35.39 -1.24
C ARG A 529 15.00 36.45 -2.04
N ARG A 530 14.58 36.76 -3.28
CA ARG A 530 15.22 37.79 -4.10
C ARG A 530 14.99 39.19 -3.52
N GLU A 531 13.79 39.46 -3.03
CA GLU A 531 13.43 40.74 -2.39
C GLU A 531 14.25 40.98 -1.13
N LEU A 532 14.29 40.00 -0.21
CA LEU A 532 15.10 40.07 1.02
C LEU A 532 16.60 40.19 0.73
N GLN A 533 17.11 39.45 -0.27
CA GLN A 533 18.52 39.60 -0.68
C GLN A 533 18.82 40.96 -1.30
N ALA A 534 17.86 41.60 -1.99
CA ALA A 534 18.04 42.94 -2.54
C ALA A 534 18.08 43.99 -1.41
N GLN A 535 17.18 43.86 -0.42
CA GLN A 535 17.14 44.71 0.77
C GLN A 535 18.45 44.60 1.57
N ALA A 536 18.87 43.39 1.92
CA ALA A 536 20.11 43.15 2.67
C ALA A 536 21.35 43.70 1.95
N ARG A 537 21.43 43.61 0.61
CA ARG A 537 22.53 44.20 -0.17
C ARG A 537 22.55 45.72 -0.09
N ALA A 538 21.38 46.36 -0.12
CA ALA A 538 21.26 47.81 -0.01
C ALA A 538 21.65 48.31 1.39
N GLU A 539 21.17 47.65 2.44
CA GLU A 539 21.46 47.98 3.83
C GLU A 539 22.95 47.80 4.18
N LEU A 540 23.53 46.66 3.79
CA LEU A 540 24.93 46.34 4.03
C LEU A 540 25.88 46.99 3.04
N LYS A 541 25.36 47.73 2.05
CA LYS A 541 26.12 48.39 0.96
C LYS A 541 27.13 47.45 0.29
N THR A 542 26.73 46.20 0.08
CA THR A 542 27.58 45.14 -0.50
C THR A 542 26.95 44.51 -1.73
N ARG A 543 27.79 44.10 -2.68
CA ARG A 543 27.34 43.32 -3.84
C ARG A 543 27.14 41.83 -3.51
N LYS A 544 27.91 41.29 -2.55
CA LYS A 544 27.91 39.87 -2.20
C LYS A 544 27.58 39.70 -0.72
N LEU A 545 26.49 38.98 -0.45
CA LEU A 545 26.09 38.61 0.90
C LEU A 545 26.99 37.48 1.42
N ASN A 546 27.36 37.55 2.70
CA ASN A 546 28.01 36.45 3.40
C ASN A 546 27.02 35.28 3.63
N ASP A 547 27.52 34.13 4.07
CA ASP A 547 26.69 32.93 4.18
C ASP A 547 25.73 32.98 5.37
N GLU A 548 26.11 33.65 6.45
CA GLU A 548 25.25 33.90 7.62
C GLU A 548 24.00 34.71 7.24
N THR A 549 24.15 35.80 6.49
CA THR A 549 23.03 36.61 6.02
C THR A 549 22.13 35.81 5.07
N LYS A 550 22.70 34.97 4.20
CA LYS A 550 21.90 34.09 3.33
C LYS A 550 21.13 33.06 4.13
N ALA A 551 21.72 32.50 5.19
CA ALA A 551 21.06 31.55 6.07
C ALA A 551 19.89 32.22 6.81
N ALA A 552 20.09 33.42 7.36
CA ALA A 552 19.03 34.20 8.00
C ALA A 552 17.87 34.52 7.03
N ILE A 553 18.18 34.95 5.81
CA ILE A 553 17.17 35.18 4.76
C ILE A 553 16.42 33.88 4.42
N ASN A 554 17.12 32.75 4.32
CA ASN A 554 16.46 31.47 4.06
C ASN A 554 15.53 31.08 5.21
N ALA A 555 15.96 31.27 6.47
CA ALA A 555 15.11 31.02 7.63
C ALA A 555 13.86 31.90 7.64
N GLU A 556 13.98 33.19 7.31
CA GLU A 556 12.81 34.08 7.17
C GLU A 556 11.88 33.65 6.04
N VAL A 557 12.43 33.20 4.90
CA VAL A 557 11.62 32.66 3.79
C VAL A 557 10.88 31.40 4.22
N ASP A 558 11.53 30.52 5.00
CA ASP A 558 10.95 29.28 5.52
C ASP A 558 9.84 29.56 6.55
N GLU A 559 10.01 30.57 7.39
CA GLU A 559 8.99 31.00 8.36
C GLU A 559 7.78 31.62 7.65
N ARG A 560 8.01 32.50 6.66
CA ARG A 560 6.94 33.26 6.00
C ARG A 560 6.19 32.47 4.94
N ILE A 561 6.88 31.55 4.27
CA ILE A 561 6.29 30.70 3.22
C ILE A 561 6.85 29.28 3.41
N PRO A 562 6.26 28.50 4.33
CA PRO A 562 6.71 27.14 4.62
C PRO A 562 6.63 26.23 3.39
N ASP A 563 7.62 25.36 3.22
CA ASP A 563 7.57 24.25 2.25
C ASP A 563 6.97 23.02 2.93
N THR A 564 5.73 22.67 2.59
CA THR A 564 5.04 21.50 3.13
C THR A 564 5.14 20.28 2.22
N ALA A 565 5.49 20.48 0.95
CA ALA A 565 5.50 19.43 -0.05
C ALA A 565 6.74 18.54 0.09
N THR A 566 7.92 19.15 0.21
CA THR A 566 9.19 18.41 0.32
C THR A 566 9.21 17.52 1.57
N PRO A 567 8.90 18.03 2.79
CA PRO A 567 8.94 17.19 3.98
C PRO A 567 7.94 16.03 3.95
N GLU A 568 6.78 16.21 3.30
CA GLU A 568 5.80 15.13 3.15
C GLU A 568 6.28 14.04 2.19
N GLN A 569 6.89 14.41 1.07
CA GLN A 569 7.48 13.45 0.12
C GLN A 569 8.72 12.74 0.71
N GLU A 570 9.42 13.39 1.64
CA GLU A 570 10.46 12.75 2.45
C GLU A 570 9.86 11.79 3.46
N ARG A 571 8.80 12.18 4.19
CA ARG A 571 8.08 11.29 5.13
C ARG A 571 7.60 10.00 4.46
N GLN A 572 6.98 10.10 3.28
CA GLN A 572 6.54 8.90 2.53
C GLN A 572 7.71 7.96 2.24
N MET A 573 8.86 8.51 1.87
CA MET A 573 10.06 7.71 1.61
C MET A 573 10.61 7.09 2.90
N ASP A 574 10.63 7.86 3.98
CA ASP A 574 11.08 7.40 5.28
C ASP A 574 10.21 6.24 5.80
N GLU A 575 8.89 6.26 5.57
CA GLU A 575 8.01 5.13 5.89
C GLU A 575 8.39 3.85 5.14
N ARG A 576 8.80 3.96 3.86
CA ARG A 576 9.27 2.79 3.09
C ARG A 576 10.61 2.28 3.63
N VAL A 577 11.52 3.19 4.00
CA VAL A 577 12.81 2.86 4.60
C VAL A 577 12.64 2.23 5.99
N ASP A 578 11.69 2.71 6.78
CA ASP A 578 11.38 2.16 8.10
C ASP A 578 10.74 0.76 7.99
N LEU A 579 9.89 0.52 6.98
CA LEU A 579 9.42 -0.84 6.67
C LEU A 579 10.60 -1.78 6.37
N VAL A 580 11.57 -1.36 5.56
CA VAL A 580 12.77 -2.17 5.29
C VAL A 580 13.56 -2.45 6.57
N ARG A 581 13.66 -1.48 7.49
CA ARG A 581 14.29 -1.68 8.80
C ARG A 581 13.56 -2.74 9.62
N ASP A 582 12.23 -2.67 9.70
CA ASP A 582 11.39 -3.62 10.43
C ASP A 582 11.52 -5.06 9.87
N LEU A 583 11.44 -5.17 8.54
CA LEU A 583 11.59 -6.45 7.83
C LEU A 583 13.00 -7.01 8.08
N TRP A 584 14.04 -6.18 7.98
CA TRP A 584 15.42 -6.60 8.25
C TRP A 584 15.60 -7.17 9.66
N ILE A 585 15.07 -6.50 10.69
CA ILE A 585 15.13 -6.98 12.08
C ILE A 585 14.51 -8.38 12.21
N THR A 586 13.42 -8.63 11.47
CA THR A 586 12.73 -9.93 11.48
C THR A 586 13.54 -11.02 10.77
N ILE A 587 14.13 -10.71 9.61
CA ILE A 587 14.81 -11.71 8.76
C ILE A 587 16.28 -11.93 9.12
N ALA A 588 16.92 -11.03 9.86
CA ALA A 588 18.36 -11.13 10.19
C ALA A 588 18.74 -12.40 10.98
N ALA A 589 17.78 -12.99 11.71
CA ALA A 589 17.97 -14.29 12.38
C ALA A 589 17.74 -15.50 11.46
N GLN A 590 17.20 -15.27 10.26
CA GLN A 590 16.72 -16.32 9.34
C GLN A 590 17.64 -16.53 8.12
N VAL A 591 18.35 -15.49 7.68
CA VAL A 591 19.20 -15.48 6.48
C VAL A 591 20.54 -16.18 6.64
#